data_AF-A0AAF0M4A4-F1
#
_entry.id   AF-A0AAF0M4A4-F1
#
_cell.length_a   1.000
_cell.length_b   1.000
_cell.length_c   1.000
_cell.angle_alpha   90.00
_cell.angle_beta   90.00
_cell.angle_gamma   90.00
#
_symmetry.space_group_name_H-M   'P 1'
#
loop_
_entity.id
_entity.type
_entity.pdbx_description
1 polymer ?
#
loop_
_entity_poly.entity_id
_entity_poly.type
_entity_poly.pdbx_seq_one_letter_code
_entity_poly.pdbx_strand_id
1 'polypeptide(L)'
;MTRTAWHRLLMTIVVVFLVIAALSYVTSIVLAPSGGRSVAGLWDGWAMFALIAAIAFGVVDFFVRPLGGQSGDADVMAEAEAARTGTTPTQRAR
;
A
#
# COMPACT_ATOMS: atom_id res chain seq x y z
N MET A 1 -2.00 10.40 16.51
CA MET A 1 -1.34 9.30 15.77
C MET A 1 -0.32 9.90 14.81
N THR A 2 0.85 9.29 14.63
CA THR A 2 1.86 9.76 13.67
C THR A 2 1.47 9.37 12.24
N ARG A 3 1.87 10.15 11.23
CA ARG A 3 1.54 9.90 9.81
C ARG A 3 2.04 8.52 9.33
N THR A 4 3.16 8.06 9.88
CA THR A 4 3.72 6.71 9.64
C THR A 4 2.84 5.59 10.18
N ALA A 5 2.23 5.77 11.37
CA ALA A 5 1.30 4.80 11.93
C ALA A 5 0.02 4.71 11.07
N TRP A 6 -0.43 5.85 10.53
CA TRP A 6 -1.59 5.91 9.65
C TRP A 6 -1.34 5.21 8.30
N HIS A 7 -0.18 5.44 7.67
CA HIS A 7 0.23 4.72 6.46
C HIS A 7 0.26 3.20 6.69
N ARG A 8 0.88 2.75 7.78
CA ARG A 8 0.93 1.30 8.12
C ARG A 8 -0.45 0.70 8.32
N LEU A 9 -1.35 1.44 8.98
CA LEU A 9 -2.74 1.01 9.16
C LEU A 9 -3.46 0.88 7.82
N LEU A 10 -3.41 1.90 6.96
CA LEU A 10 -4.04 1.87 5.63
C LEU A 10 -3.48 0.75 4.76
N MET A 11 -2.16 0.59 4.72
CA MET A 11 -1.50 -0.52 4.03
C MET A 11 -2.01 -1.88 4.52
N THR A 12 -2.13 -2.05 5.84
CA THR A 12 -2.66 -3.28 6.44
C THR A 12 -4.09 -3.54 6.01
N ILE A 13 -4.94 -2.50 6.02
CA ILE A 13 -6.33 -2.58 5.55
C ILE A 13 -6.39 -3.03 4.09
N VAL A 14 -5.58 -2.43 3.21
CA VAL A 14 -5.49 -2.82 1.79
C VAL A 14 -5.12 -4.29 1.64
N VAL A 15 -4.07 -4.74 2.33
CA VAL A 15 -3.62 -6.14 2.28
C VAL A 15 -4.74 -7.08 2.74
N VAL A 16 -5.43 -6.76 3.83
CA VAL A 16 -6.56 -7.57 4.32
C VAL A 16 -7.68 -7.65 3.29
N PHE A 17 -8.07 -6.54 2.67
CA PHE A 17 -9.10 -6.56 1.62
C PHE A 17 -8.67 -7.39 0.40
N LEU A 18 -7.41 -7.34 -0.01
CA LEU A 18 -6.89 -8.17 -1.10
C LEU A 18 -6.94 -9.67 -0.75
N VAL A 19 -6.59 -10.03 0.48
CA VAL A 19 -6.70 -11.42 0.96
C VAL A 19 -8.17 -11.87 0.95
N ILE A 20 -9.10 -11.05 1.44
CA ILE A 20 -10.53 -11.34 1.41
C ILE A 20 -11.03 -11.51 -0.03
N ALA A 21 -10.59 -10.65 -0.95
CA ALA A 21 -10.96 -10.73 -2.36
C ALA A 21 -10.50 -12.05 -2.97
N ALA A 22 -9.23 -12.44 -2.73
CA ALA A 22 -8.68 -13.70 -3.21
C ALA A 22 -9.42 -14.92 -2.64
N LEU A 23 -9.68 -14.93 -1.33
CA LEU A 23 -10.43 -16.02 -0.67
C LEU A 23 -11.86 -16.12 -1.18
N SER A 24 -12.54 -14.98 -1.39
CA SER A 24 -13.90 -14.95 -1.93
C SER A 24 -13.93 -15.52 -3.34
N TYR A 25 -12.96 -15.15 -4.19
CA TYR A 25 -12.84 -15.69 -5.54
C TYR A 25 -12.55 -17.19 -5.56
N VAL A 26 -11.64 -17.68 -4.71
CA VAL A 26 -11.40 -19.11 -4.55
C VAL A 26 -12.67 -19.84 -4.10
N THR A 27 -13.39 -19.25 -3.14
CA THR A 27 -14.66 -19.81 -2.64
C THR A 27 -15.73 -19.89 -3.73
N SER A 28 -15.81 -18.87 -4.60
CA SER A 28 -16.66 -18.87 -5.80
C SER A 28 -16.40 -20.11 -6.66
N ILE A 29 -15.13 -20.38 -6.98
CA ILE A 29 -14.73 -21.53 -7.81
C ILE A 29 -15.03 -22.85 -7.12
N VAL A 30 -14.70 -22.97 -5.83
CA VAL A 30 -14.85 -24.23 -5.06
C VAL A 30 -16.32 -24.58 -4.84
N LEU A 31 -17.19 -23.59 -4.63
CA LEU A 31 -18.62 -23.80 -4.39
C LEU A 31 -19.47 -23.75 -5.67
N ALA A 32 -18.93 -23.32 -6.80
CA ALA A 32 -19.63 -23.36 -8.08
C ALA A 32 -20.23 -24.74 -8.44
N PRO A 33 -19.56 -25.89 -8.18
CA PRO A 33 -20.12 -27.21 -8.49
C PRO A 33 -21.34 -27.59 -7.64
N SER A 34 -21.43 -27.11 -6.39
CA SER A 34 -22.50 -27.48 -5.45
C SER A 34 -23.66 -26.47 -5.44
N GLY A 35 -23.36 -25.19 -5.62
CA GLY A 35 -24.34 -24.10 -5.54
C GLY A 35 -24.74 -23.48 -6.89
N GLY A 36 -24.10 -23.91 -7.98
CA GLY A 36 -24.36 -23.39 -9.32
C GLY A 36 -24.03 -21.90 -9.47
N ARG A 37 -24.59 -21.30 -10.52
CA ARG A 37 -24.25 -19.93 -10.99
C ARG A 37 -24.60 -18.82 -9.97
N SER A 38 -25.61 -19.04 -9.12
CA SER A 38 -26.04 -18.07 -8.11
C SER A 38 -25.02 -17.93 -6.97
N VAL A 39 -24.48 -19.06 -6.48
CA VAL A 39 -23.48 -19.06 -5.40
C VAL A 39 -22.15 -18.51 -5.90
N ALA A 40 -21.71 -18.88 -7.10
CA ALA A 40 -20.52 -18.30 -7.72
C ALA A 40 -20.65 -16.77 -7.86
N GLY A 41 -21.79 -16.28 -8.38
CA GLY A 41 -22.06 -14.85 -8.52
C GLY A 41 -22.05 -14.08 -7.19
N LEU A 42 -22.53 -14.69 -6.10
CA LEU A 42 -22.49 -14.07 -4.77
C LEU A 42 -21.06 -13.85 -4.30
N TRP A 43 -20.21 -14.88 -4.39
CA TRP A 43 -18.82 -14.82 -3.94
C TRP A 43 -17.94 -13.95 -4.84
N ASP A 44 -18.21 -13.95 -6.15
CA ASP A 44 -17.59 -12.99 -7.09
C ASP A 44 -17.99 -11.55 -6.76
N GLY A 45 -19.24 -11.32 -6.35
CA GLY A 45 -19.72 -10.02 -5.88
C GLY A 45 -18.96 -9.53 -4.64
N TRP A 46 -18.74 -10.40 -3.65
CA TRP A 46 -17.92 -10.09 -2.47
C TRP A 46 -16.45 -9.85 -2.83
N ALA A 47 -15.89 -10.63 -3.75
CA ALA A 47 -14.53 -10.43 -4.25
C ALA A 47 -14.38 -9.04 -4.91
N MET A 48 -15.34 -8.65 -5.74
CA MET A 48 -15.37 -7.34 -6.40
C MET A 48 -15.50 -6.21 -5.38
N PHE A 49 -16.40 -6.35 -4.39
CA PHE A 49 -16.56 -5.34 -3.34
C PHE A 49 -15.25 -5.15 -2.53
N ALA A 50 -14.60 -6.25 -2.15
CA ALA A 50 -13.33 -6.21 -1.43
C ALA A 50 -12.22 -5.57 -2.28
N LEU A 51 -12.18 -5.85 -3.59
CA LEU A 51 -11.24 -5.23 -4.51
C LEU A 51 -11.46 -3.71 -4.60
N ILE A 52 -12.71 -3.25 -4.75
CA ILE A 52 -13.04 -1.83 -4.79
C ILE A 52 -12.62 -1.13 -3.49
N ALA A 53 -12.88 -1.76 -2.33
CA ALA A 53 -12.44 -1.24 -1.04
C ALA A 53 -10.91 -1.13 -0.98
N ALA A 54 -10.17 -2.16 -1.40
CA ALA A 54 -8.71 -2.13 -1.45
C ALA A 54 -8.19 -0.97 -2.31
N ILE A 55 -8.80 -0.72 -3.47
CA ILE A 55 -8.44 0.40 -4.34
C ILE A 55 -8.70 1.74 -3.63
N ALA A 56 -9.87 1.92 -3.02
CA ALA A 56 -10.21 3.16 -2.31
C ALA A 56 -9.22 3.44 -1.17
N PHE A 57 -8.90 2.44 -0.35
CA PHE A 57 -7.91 2.59 0.73
C PHE A 57 -6.49 2.82 0.19
N GLY A 58 -6.12 2.20 -0.93
CA GLY A 58 -4.84 2.46 -1.59
C GLY A 58 -4.73 3.90 -2.11
N VAL A 59 -5.82 4.46 -2.64
CA VAL A 59 -5.88 5.88 -3.03
C VAL A 59 -5.74 6.79 -1.82
N VAL A 60 -6.42 6.49 -0.70
CA VAL A 60 -6.26 7.26 0.54
C VAL A 60 -4.82 7.16 1.05
N ASP A 61 -4.20 5.98 1.00
CA ASP A 61 -2.81 5.78 1.39
C ASP A 61 -1.86 6.67 0.58
N PHE A 62 -2.09 6.78 -0.73
CA PHE A 62 -1.29 7.63 -1.61
C PHE A 62 -1.24 9.09 -1.15
N PHE A 63 -2.35 9.65 -0.65
CA PHE A 63 -2.39 11.02 -0.12
C PHE A 63 -1.73 11.19 1.25
N VAL A 64 -1.63 10.11 2.03
CA VAL A 64 -1.02 10.16 3.35
C VAL A 64 0.45 9.74 3.34
N ARG A 65 0.91 9.10 2.25
CA ARG A 65 2.32 8.79 2.04
C ARG A 65 3.18 10.04 2.28
N PRO A 66 4.22 9.92 3.11
CA PRO A 66 5.24 10.96 3.15
C PRO A 66 5.82 11.07 1.74
N LEU A 67 5.79 12.26 1.14
CA LEU A 67 6.53 12.58 -0.09
C LEU A 67 8.05 12.60 0.18
N GLY A 68 8.57 11.56 0.86
CA GLY A 68 9.98 11.36 1.17
C GLY A 68 10.84 11.05 -0.05
N GLY A 69 10.29 11.24 -1.26
CA GLY A 69 11.08 11.29 -2.49
C GLY A 69 11.95 12.54 -2.59
N GLN A 70 11.69 13.60 -1.82
CA GLN A 70 12.57 14.76 -1.81
C GLN A 70 13.75 14.62 -0.85
N SER A 71 13.70 13.77 0.18
CA SER A 71 14.85 13.56 1.06
C SER A 71 15.89 12.65 0.42
N GLY A 72 15.49 11.57 -0.27
CA GLY A 72 16.46 10.70 -0.95
C GLY A 72 17.19 11.40 -2.10
N ASP A 73 16.46 12.11 -2.96
CA ASP A 73 17.07 12.87 -4.06
C ASP A 73 17.83 14.10 -3.54
N ALA A 74 17.35 14.79 -2.49
CA ALA A 74 18.10 15.90 -1.90
C ALA A 74 19.32 15.44 -1.11
N ASP A 75 19.28 14.28 -0.44
CA ASP A 75 20.43 13.71 0.25
C ASP A 75 21.48 13.21 -0.76
N VAL A 76 21.06 12.60 -1.87
CA VAL A 76 21.96 12.21 -2.97
C VAL A 76 22.52 13.43 -3.70
N MET A 77 21.71 14.47 -3.94
CA MET A 77 22.19 15.73 -4.52
C MET A 77 23.10 16.49 -3.55
N ALA A 78 22.80 16.48 -2.25
CA ALA A 78 23.65 17.08 -1.22
C ALA A 78 24.96 16.30 -1.04
N GLU A 79 24.94 14.98 -1.16
CA GLU A 79 26.13 14.13 -1.13
C GLU A 79 26.96 14.32 -2.41
N ALA A 80 26.32 14.43 -3.57
CA ALA A 80 26.98 14.78 -4.83
C ALA A 80 27.56 16.19 -4.82
N GLU A 81 26.89 17.16 -4.17
CA GLU A 81 27.35 18.53 -4.01
C GLU A 81 28.47 18.63 -2.97
N ALA A 82 28.41 17.86 -1.87
CA ALA A 82 29.49 17.71 -0.90
C ALA A 82 30.75 17.08 -1.51
N ALA A 83 30.58 16.07 -2.37
CA ALA A 83 31.68 15.47 -3.12
C ALA A 83 32.29 16.44 -4.16
N ARG A 84 31.47 17.31 -4.77
CA ARG A 84 31.93 18.33 -5.71
C ARG A 84 32.63 19.51 -5.03
N THR A 85 32.23 19.87 -3.81
CA THR A 85 32.78 21.01 -3.06
C THR A 85 33.90 20.63 -2.08
N GLY A 86 34.15 19.33 -1.87
CA GLY A 86 35.23 18.84 -1.01
C GLY A 86 34.97 19.05 0.49
N THR A 87 33.77 19.48 0.87
CA THR A 87 33.39 19.68 2.27
C THR A 87 32.62 18.48 2.78
N THR A 88 33.31 17.56 3.44
CA THR A 88 32.68 16.54 4.28
C THR A 88 31.94 17.24 5.43
N PRO A 89 30.62 17.05 5.63
CA PRO A 89 29.94 17.53 6.82
C PRO A 89 30.32 16.63 8.01
N THR A 90 31.58 16.68 8.44
CA THR A 90 31.96 16.13 9.74
C THR A 90 31.39 17.04 10.81
N GLN A 91 30.38 16.53 11.51
CA GLN A 91 30.32 16.62 12.96
C GLN A 91 30.39 18.06 13.53
N ARG A 92 29.29 18.82 13.44
CA ARG A 92 29.08 19.89 14.42
C ARG A 92 28.54 19.25 15.70
N ALA A 93 29.48 18.87 16.56
CA ALA A 93 29.22 18.40 17.91
C ALA A 93 28.61 19.53 18.77
N ARG A 94 27.35 19.36 19.17
CA ARG A 94 26.74 19.61 20.49
C ARG A 94 25.23 19.77 20.37
#